data_AF-G5SAP6-F1
#
_entry.id   AF-G5SAP6-F1
#
_cell.length_a   1.000
_cell.length_b   1.000
_cell.length_c   1.000
_cell.angle_alpha   90.00
_cell.angle_beta   90.00
_cell.angle_gamma   90.00
#
_symmetry.space_group_name_H-M   'P 1'
#
loop_
_entity.id
_entity.type
_entity.pdbx_description
1 polymer ?
#
loop_
_entity_poly.entity_id
_entity_poly.type
_entity_poly.pdbx_seq_one_letter_code
_entity_poly.pdbx_strand_id
1 'polypeptide(L)'
;MFDTAAAISWYAERDASIENEKLRKEVDDLRAAAESDLNPGTIDYERYRLTKAQADAQELKNAEREGLVLETELFTYILQRVAQEIAGILSRVPLVLQRKYPDLCQSHIDVVRTEIARASGRAATIADVEKWTDDFRRAQGE
;
A
#
# COMPACT_ATOMS: atom_id res chain seq x y z
N MET A 1 -34.17 -27.15 -21.21
CA MET A 1 -35.33 -26.89 -20.34
C MET A 1 -34.88 -25.81 -19.36
N PHE A 2 -35.57 -24.68 -19.27
CA PHE A 2 -35.19 -23.61 -18.34
C PHE A 2 -35.51 -24.05 -16.90
N ASP A 3 -34.56 -23.92 -15.99
CA ASP A 3 -34.80 -24.16 -14.57
C ASP A 3 -35.52 -22.94 -13.98
N THR A 4 -36.84 -23.06 -13.86
CA THR A 4 -37.70 -22.01 -13.31
C THR A 4 -37.35 -21.68 -11.86
N ALA A 5 -36.84 -22.64 -11.08
CA ALA A 5 -36.43 -22.39 -9.70
C ALA A 5 -35.16 -21.53 -9.64
N ALA A 6 -34.18 -21.83 -10.50
CA ALA A 6 -32.97 -21.00 -10.64
C ALA A 6 -33.31 -19.58 -11.11
N ALA A 7 -34.25 -19.43 -12.04
CA ALA A 7 -34.71 -18.12 -12.51
C ALA A 7 -35.39 -17.31 -11.39
N ILE A 8 -36.28 -17.93 -10.61
CA ILE A 8 -36.95 -17.26 -9.47
C ILE A 8 -35.95 -16.81 -8.42
N SER A 9 -34.98 -17.66 -8.06
CA SER A 9 -33.92 -17.30 -7.10
C SER A 9 -33.09 -16.11 -7.58
N TRP A 10 -32.74 -16.09 -8.87
CA TRP A 10 -31.97 -15.00 -9.47
C TRP A 10 -32.74 -13.67 -9.45
N TYR A 11 -34.04 -13.69 -9.76
CA TYR A 11 -34.88 -12.48 -9.66
C TYR A 11 -35.04 -12.00 -8.22
N ALA A 12 -35.24 -12.91 -7.26
CA ALA A 12 -35.35 -12.54 -5.85
C ALA A 12 -34.06 -11.91 -5.29
N GLU A 13 -32.90 -12.47 -5.64
CA GLU A 13 -31.60 -11.93 -5.23
C GLU A 13 -31.33 -10.56 -5.89
N ARG A 14 -31.67 -10.41 -7.17
CA ARG A 14 -31.57 -9.15 -7.89
C ARG A 14 -32.46 -8.07 -7.29
N ASP A 15 -33.72 -8.38 -7.00
CA ASP A 15 -34.66 -7.43 -6.41
C ASP A 15 -34.22 -7.02 -5.01
N ALA A 16 -33.73 -7.97 -4.21
CA ALA A 16 -33.13 -7.68 -2.91
C ALA A 16 -31.88 -6.78 -3.02
N SER A 17 -31.01 -7.03 -4.01
CA SER A 17 -29.84 -6.19 -4.26
C SER A 17 -30.23 -4.76 -4.65
N ILE A 18 -31.21 -4.60 -5.55
CA ILE A 18 -31.71 -3.29 -5.98
C ILE A 18 -32.30 -2.53 -4.80
N GLU A 19 -33.09 -3.21 -3.97
CA GLU A 19 -33.73 -2.58 -2.83
C GLU A 19 -32.71 -2.18 -1.75
N ASN A 20 -31.72 -3.05 -1.47
CA ASN A 20 -30.62 -2.70 -0.57
C ASN A 20 -29.83 -1.49 -1.05
N GLU A 21 -29.61 -1.36 -2.37
CA GLU A 21 -28.91 -0.21 -2.94
C GLU A 21 -29.72 1.09 -2.80
N LYS A 22 -31.04 1.04 -3.01
CA LYS A 22 -31.91 2.20 -2.74
C LYS A 22 -31.90 2.60 -1.27
N LEU A 23 -32.00 1.63 -0.36
CA LEU A 23 -31.98 1.89 1.08
C LEU A 23 -30.64 2.49 1.52
N ARG A 24 -29.51 2.02 0.98
CA ARG A 24 -28.20 2.64 1.22
C ARG A 24 -28.19 4.10 0.79
N LYS A 25 -28.67 4.38 -0.42
CA LYS A 25 -28.76 5.74 -0.95
C LYS A 25 -29.65 6.65 -0.08
N GLU A 26 -30.82 6.15 0.34
CA GLU A 26 -31.72 6.92 1.21
C GLU A 26 -31.08 7.22 2.57
N VAL A 27 -30.39 6.26 3.16
CA VAL A 27 -29.62 6.47 4.40
C VAL A 27 -28.52 7.50 4.21
N ASP A 28 -27.80 7.46 3.09
CA ASP A 28 -26.76 8.43 2.77
C ASP A 28 -27.33 9.85 2.56
N ASP A 29 -28.47 9.97 1.87
CA ASP A 29 -29.17 11.25 1.67
C ASP A 29 -29.65 11.83 3.02
N LEU A 30 -30.19 10.99 3.91
CA LEU A 30 -30.60 11.39 5.26
C LEU A 30 -29.41 11.82 6.13
N ARG A 31 -28.29 11.10 6.03
CA ARG A 31 -27.03 11.47 6.71
C ARG A 31 -26.52 12.82 6.21
N ALA A 32 -26.48 13.02 4.90
CA ALA A 32 -26.03 14.27 4.29
C ALA A 32 -26.91 15.46 4.71
N ALA A 33 -28.23 15.28 4.76
CA ALA A 33 -29.15 16.30 5.27
C ALA A 33 -28.87 16.62 6.75
N ALA A 34 -28.73 15.60 7.60
CA ALA A 34 -28.44 15.78 9.03
C ALA A 34 -27.07 16.44 9.27
N GLU A 35 -26.06 16.15 8.44
CA GLU A 35 -24.75 16.79 8.49
C GLU A 35 -24.82 18.26 8.04
N SER A 36 -25.65 18.57 7.05
CA SER A 36 -25.81 19.95 6.54
C SER A 36 -26.45 20.90 7.55
N ASP A 37 -27.26 20.37 8.48
CA ASP A 37 -27.89 21.13 9.55
C ASP A 37 -26.93 21.44 10.72
N LEU A 38 -25.74 20.81 10.76
CA LEU A 38 -24.77 21.05 11.81
C LEU A 38 -23.98 22.33 11.57
N ASN A 39 -24.14 23.31 12.47
CA ASN A 39 -23.40 24.55 12.39
C ASN A 39 -21.99 24.43 13.02
N PRO A 40 -20.90 24.77 12.30
CA PRO A 40 -19.55 24.74 12.83
C PRO A 40 -19.38 25.55 14.12
N GLY A 41 -18.57 25.04 15.05
CA GLY A 41 -18.32 25.68 16.35
C GLY A 41 -19.41 25.45 17.41
N THR A 42 -20.50 24.75 17.06
CA THR A 42 -21.46 24.26 18.06
C THR A 42 -20.97 22.96 18.71
N ILE A 43 -21.45 22.70 19.93
CA ILE A 43 -21.09 21.46 20.66
C ILE A 43 -21.49 20.21 19.86
N ASP A 44 -22.64 20.24 19.19
CA ASP A 44 -23.15 19.10 18.45
C ASP A 44 -22.34 18.82 17.18
N TYR A 45 -21.91 19.85 16.45
CA TYR A 45 -20.98 19.71 15.33
C TYR A 45 -19.63 19.11 15.77
N GLU A 46 -19.06 19.60 16.88
CA GLU A 46 -17.78 19.11 17.40
C GLU A 46 -17.88 17.65 17.88
N ARG A 47 -19.00 17.26 18.50
CA ARG A 47 -19.29 15.86 18.88
C ARG A 47 -19.44 14.96 17.66
N TYR A 48 -20.16 15.42 16.65
CA TYR A 48 -20.31 14.69 15.39
C TYR A 48 -18.93 14.47 14.74
N ARG A 49 -18.12 15.52 14.60
CA ARG A 49 -16.76 15.43 14.02
C ARG A 49 -15.87 14.47 14.79
N LEU A 50 -15.89 14.51 16.13
CA LEU A 50 -15.12 13.59 16.96
C LEU A 50 -15.59 12.14 16.77
N THR A 51 -16.89 11.91 16.76
CA THR A 51 -17.46 10.56 16.59
C THR A 51 -17.12 9.99 15.21
N LYS A 52 -17.20 10.82 14.16
CA LYS A 52 -16.77 10.46 12.80
C LYS A 52 -15.29 10.09 12.77
N ALA A 53 -14.42 10.94 13.30
CA ALA A 53 -12.99 10.67 13.36
C ALA A 53 -12.65 9.40 14.17
N GLN A 54 -13.41 9.11 15.24
CA GLN A 54 -13.26 7.88 16.00
C GLN A 54 -13.70 6.64 15.21
N ALA A 55 -14.79 6.75 14.45
CA ALA A 55 -15.24 5.69 13.55
C ALA A 55 -14.21 5.41 12.45
N ASP A 56 -13.73 6.45 11.77
CA ASP A 56 -12.69 6.36 10.73
C ASP A 56 -11.40 5.71 11.28
N ALA A 57 -10.98 6.13 12.49
CA ALA A 57 -9.82 5.54 13.14
C ALA A 57 -10.03 4.07 13.52
N GLN A 58 -11.26 3.66 13.85
CA GLN A 58 -11.58 2.28 14.15
C GLN A 58 -11.65 1.43 12.88
N GLU A 59 -12.19 1.97 11.78
CA GLU A 59 -12.18 1.33 10.46
C GLU A 59 -10.76 1.10 9.97
N LEU A 60 -9.87 2.08 10.13
CA LEU A 60 -8.45 1.93 9.78
C LEU A 60 -7.78 0.80 10.59
N LYS A 61 -8.04 0.71 11.90
CA LYS A 61 -7.53 -0.38 12.76
C LYS A 61 -8.10 -1.74 12.37
N ASN A 62 -9.36 -1.80 11.95
CA ASN A 62 -9.96 -3.03 11.47
C ASN A 62 -9.30 -3.46 10.15
N ALA A 63 -9.12 -2.53 9.21
CA ALA A 63 -8.44 -2.77 7.94
C ALA A 63 -6.98 -3.21 8.14
N GLU A 64 -6.27 -2.63 9.10
CA GLU A 64 -4.92 -3.08 9.50
C GLU A 64 -4.95 -4.51 10.04
N ARG A 65 -5.90 -4.84 10.94
CA ARG A 65 -6.06 -6.19 11.50
C ARG A 65 -6.43 -7.24 10.43
N GLU A 66 -7.20 -6.83 9.43
CA GLU A 66 -7.56 -7.66 8.27
C GLU A 66 -6.43 -7.75 7.22
N GLY A 67 -5.34 -7.00 7.40
CA GLY A 67 -4.19 -6.98 6.49
C GLY A 67 -4.44 -6.23 5.18
N LEU A 68 -5.48 -5.38 5.14
CA LEU A 68 -5.82 -4.56 3.98
C LEU A 68 -4.98 -3.27 3.90
N VAL A 69 -4.46 -2.81 5.03
CA VAL A 69 -3.61 -1.61 5.14
C VAL A 69 -2.37 -1.96 5.95
N LEU A 70 -1.22 -1.43 5.54
CA LEU A 70 0.04 -1.56 6.26
C LEU A 70 0.64 -0.17 6.51
N GLU A 71 1.36 -0.03 7.63
CA GLU A 71 2.05 1.19 7.98
C GLU A 71 3.18 1.49 6.98
N THR A 72 3.31 2.74 6.56
CA THR A 72 4.40 3.19 5.66
C THR A 72 5.78 2.92 6.27
N GLU A 73 5.91 3.00 7.59
CA GLU A 73 7.14 2.67 8.32
C GLU A 73 7.51 1.19 8.17
N LEU A 74 6.53 0.29 8.18
CA LEU A 74 6.75 -1.14 7.95
C LEU A 74 7.25 -1.40 6.53
N PHE A 75 6.66 -0.76 5.51
CA PHE A 75 7.16 -0.87 4.14
C PHE A 75 8.59 -0.34 4.00
N THR A 76 8.88 0.81 4.62
CA THR A 76 10.22 1.41 4.65
C THR A 76 11.22 0.44 5.26
N TYR A 77 10.87 -0.17 6.40
CA TYR A 77 11.67 -1.19 7.08
C TYR A 77 11.91 -2.43 6.19
N ILE A 78 10.85 -2.99 5.59
CA ILE A 78 10.96 -4.17 4.72
C ILE A 78 11.88 -3.88 3.53
N LEU A 79 11.72 -2.74 2.87
CA LEU A 79 12.53 -2.35 1.72
C LEU A 79 14.01 -2.19 2.11
N GLN A 80 14.29 -1.54 3.24
CA GLN A 80 15.66 -1.44 3.76
C GLN A 80 16.25 -2.82 4.07
N ARG A 81 15.45 -3.71 4.67
CA ARG A 81 15.90 -5.05 5.03
C ARG A 81 16.25 -5.88 3.80
N VAL A 82 15.38 -5.89 2.80
CA VAL A 82 15.61 -6.60 1.53
C VAL A 82 16.83 -6.03 0.80
N ALA A 83 16.99 -4.70 0.77
CA ALA A 83 18.18 -4.08 0.15
C ALA A 83 19.48 -4.49 0.85
N GLN A 84 19.50 -4.55 2.18
CA GLN A 84 20.65 -5.00 2.96
C GLN A 84 20.98 -6.47 2.70
N GLU A 85 19.97 -7.34 2.60
CA GLU A 85 20.15 -8.77 2.30
C GLU A 85 20.74 -8.97 0.91
N ILE A 86 20.23 -8.26 -0.10
CA ILE A 86 20.75 -8.29 -1.47
C ILE A 86 22.20 -7.78 -1.52
N ALA A 87 22.49 -6.63 -0.88
CA ALA A 87 23.85 -6.08 -0.81
C ALA A 87 24.82 -7.07 -0.14
N GLY A 88 24.37 -7.74 0.93
CA GLY A 88 25.11 -8.79 1.61
C GLY A 88 25.45 -9.97 0.69
N ILE A 89 24.49 -10.45 -0.11
CA ILE A 89 24.73 -11.52 -1.10
C ILE A 89 25.73 -11.05 -2.17
N LEU A 90 25.52 -9.87 -2.75
CA LEU A 90 26.38 -9.34 -3.81
C LEU A 90 27.81 -9.13 -3.32
N SER A 91 28.01 -8.68 -2.08
CA SER A 91 29.35 -8.45 -1.51
C SER A 91 30.25 -9.69 -1.50
N ARG A 92 29.67 -10.90 -1.56
CA ARG A 92 30.39 -12.18 -1.59
C ARG A 92 30.88 -12.56 -2.98
N VAL A 93 30.30 -11.99 -4.04
CA VAL A 93 30.59 -12.35 -5.44
C VAL A 93 32.08 -12.20 -5.78
N PRO A 94 32.80 -11.12 -5.42
CA PRO A 94 34.23 -11.00 -5.73
C PRO A 94 35.06 -12.14 -5.13
N LEU A 95 34.76 -12.56 -3.90
CA LEU A 95 35.46 -13.65 -3.23
C LEU A 95 35.16 -15.01 -3.89
N VAL A 96 33.91 -15.23 -4.30
CA VAL A 96 33.52 -16.45 -5.03
C VAL A 96 34.25 -16.52 -6.37
N LEU A 97 34.37 -15.41 -7.09
CA LEU A 97 35.12 -15.33 -8.35
C LEU A 97 36.61 -15.61 -8.14
N GLN A 98 37.23 -15.00 -7.13
CA GLN A 98 38.64 -15.26 -6.78
C GLN A 98 38.91 -16.74 -6.49
N ARG A 99 38.01 -17.40 -5.74
CA ARG A 99 38.16 -18.82 -5.39
C ARG A 99 37.94 -19.75 -6.58
N LYS A 100 36.98 -19.43 -7.44
CA LYS A 100 36.60 -20.29 -8.57
C LYS A 100 37.52 -20.10 -9.78
N TYR A 101 38.10 -18.92 -9.94
CA TYR A 101 38.99 -18.56 -11.04
C TYR A 101 40.25 -17.85 -10.50
N PRO A 102 41.23 -18.60 -9.94
CA PRO A 102 42.44 -18.02 -9.35
C PRO A 102 43.30 -17.24 -10.34
N ASP A 103 43.23 -17.58 -11.63
CA ASP A 103 43.98 -16.93 -12.71
C ASP A 103 43.36 -15.59 -13.17
N LEU A 104 42.18 -15.24 -12.65
CA LEU A 104 41.53 -13.98 -12.99
C LEU A 104 42.34 -12.79 -12.47
N CYS A 105 42.66 -11.84 -13.36
CA CYS A 105 43.40 -10.65 -12.97
C CYS A 105 42.68 -9.87 -11.86
N GLN A 106 43.44 -9.46 -10.84
CA GLN A 106 42.91 -8.72 -9.69
C GLN A 106 42.18 -7.43 -10.10
N SER A 107 42.64 -6.76 -11.17
CA SER A 107 41.98 -5.56 -11.70
C SER A 107 40.55 -5.81 -12.15
N HIS A 108 40.24 -6.98 -12.72
CA HIS A 108 38.87 -7.35 -13.10
C HIS A 108 37.99 -7.57 -11.88
N ILE A 109 38.54 -8.18 -10.82
CA ILE A 109 37.83 -8.38 -9.55
C ILE A 109 37.53 -7.03 -8.89
N ASP A 110 38.45 -6.08 -8.97
CA ASP A 110 38.27 -4.73 -8.43
C ASP A 110 37.16 -3.96 -9.16
N VAL A 111 37.06 -4.10 -10.49
CA VAL A 111 35.93 -3.54 -11.25
C VAL A 111 34.60 -4.09 -10.76
N VAL A 112 34.50 -5.41 -10.58
CA VAL A 112 33.28 -6.06 -10.05
C VAL A 112 32.95 -5.55 -8.65
N ARG A 113 33.95 -5.42 -7.77
CA ARG A 113 33.78 -4.86 -6.42
C ARG A 113 33.25 -3.43 -6.46
N THR A 114 33.77 -2.58 -7.36
CA THR A 114 33.32 -1.19 -7.52
C THR A 114 31.86 -1.12 -8.01
N GLU A 115 31.47 -1.92 -9.00
CA GLU A 115 30.08 -1.92 -9.48
C GLU A 115 29.10 -2.43 -8.41
N ILE A 116 29.48 -3.45 -7.63
CA ILE A 116 28.68 -3.92 -6.49
C ILE A 116 28.54 -2.85 -5.41
N ALA A 117 29.61 -2.12 -5.11
CA ALA A 117 29.57 -1.01 -4.15
C ALA A 117 28.64 0.11 -4.63
N ARG A 118 28.70 0.46 -5.93
CA ARG A 118 27.80 1.44 -6.55
C ARG A 118 26.33 0.98 -6.48
N ALA A 119 26.05 -0.29 -6.80
CA ALA A 119 24.71 -0.85 -6.74
C ALA A 119 24.17 -0.86 -5.29
N SER A 120 24.99 -1.27 -4.33
CA SER A 120 24.65 -1.25 -2.91
C SER A 120 24.36 0.17 -2.40
N GLY A 121 25.15 1.16 -2.83
CA GLY A 121 24.91 2.56 -2.49
C GLY A 121 23.56 3.09 -3.01
N ARG A 122 23.15 2.68 -4.22
CA ARG A 122 21.80 3.00 -4.74
C ARG A 122 20.71 2.31 -3.93
N ALA A 123 20.89 1.03 -3.62
CA ALA A 123 19.93 0.24 -2.85
C ALA A 123 19.73 0.80 -1.43
N ALA A 124 20.74 1.44 -0.83
CA ALA A 124 20.60 2.13 0.46
C ALA A 124 19.54 3.26 0.43
N THR A 125 19.25 3.83 -0.74
CA THR A 125 18.22 4.88 -0.92
C THR A 125 16.85 4.34 -1.32
N ILE A 126 16.64 3.01 -1.28
CA ILE A 126 15.40 2.40 -1.78
C ILE A 126 14.16 2.77 -0.94
N ALA A 127 14.37 3.11 0.33
CA ALA A 127 13.30 3.45 1.26
C ALA A 127 13.16 4.97 1.45
N ASP A 128 13.82 5.75 0.61
CA ASP A 128 13.65 7.20 0.54
C ASP A 128 12.35 7.52 -0.22
N VAL A 129 11.24 7.46 0.51
CA VAL A 129 9.88 7.60 -0.06
C VAL A 129 9.72 8.93 -0.80
N GLU A 130 10.29 10.02 -0.28
CA GLU A 130 10.20 11.35 -0.91
C GLU A 130 10.86 11.35 -2.28
N LYS A 131 12.11 10.88 -2.36
CA LYS A 131 12.83 10.74 -3.62
C LYS A 131 12.07 9.91 -4.65
N TRP A 132 11.53 8.75 -4.25
CA TRP A 132 10.80 7.88 -5.18
C TRP A 132 9.44 8.45 -5.57
N THR A 133 8.79 9.21 -4.70
CA THR A 133 7.55 9.91 -5.01
C THR A 133 7.81 11.01 -6.05
N ASP A 134 8.87 11.78 -5.88
CA ASP A 134 9.25 12.82 -6.85
C ASP A 134 9.69 12.22 -8.19
N ASP A 135 10.45 11.12 -8.16
CA ASP A 135 10.80 10.37 -9.37
C ASP A 135 9.55 9.84 -10.09
N PHE A 136 8.55 9.35 -9.34
CA PHE A 136 7.27 8.90 -9.89
C PHE A 136 6.47 10.05 -10.51
N ARG A 137 6.33 11.19 -9.82
CA ARG A 137 5.64 12.39 -10.35
C ARG A 137 6.30 12.89 -11.64
N ARG A 138 7.62 13.01 -11.64
CA ARG A 138 8.40 13.38 -12.84
C ARG A 138 8.17 12.41 -14.00
N ALA A 139 8.03 11.11 -13.72
CA ALA A 139 7.72 10.11 -14.76
C ALA A 139 6.29 10.22 -15.30
N GLN A 140 5.33 10.74 -14.51
CA GLN A 140 3.95 11.00 -14.94
C GLN A 140 3.79 12.33 -15.68
N GLY A 141 4.82 13.18 -15.70
CA GLY A 141 4.78 14.50 -16.36
C GLY A 141 4.05 15.58 -15.57
N GLU A 142 3.91 15.39 -14.25
CA GLU A 142 3.45 16.41 -13.30
C GLU A 142 4.61 17.27 -12.76
#